data_AF-W1DGQ9-F1
#
_entry.id   AF-W1DGQ9-F1
#
_cell.length_a   1.000
_cell.length_b   1.000
_cell.length_c   1.000
_cell.angle_alpha   90.00
_cell.angle_beta   90.00
_cell.angle_gamma   90.00
#
_symmetry.space_group_name_H-M   'P 1'
#
loop_
_entity.id
_entity.type
_entity.pdbx_description
1 polymer ?
#
loop_
_entity_poly.entity_id
_entity_poly.type
_entity_poly.pdbx_seq_one_letter_code
_entity_poly.pdbx_strand_id
1 'polypeptide(L)'
;MAEFVGVSAMTVSRALRMPEKVNPELRDRIDAAVSQLGYVPNLQARNLASVHSDLILAVVPTFSSPGVLPVSEALQKSADRTRIYHDVYGIRA
;
A
#
# COMPACT_ATOMS: atom_id res chain seq x y z
N MET A 1 -9.07 15.43 -5.64
CA MET A 1 -8.02 15.60 -4.62
C MET A 1 -6.96 16.63 -5.03
N ALA A 2 -6.23 16.44 -6.13
CA ALA A 2 -5.18 17.39 -6.56
C ALA A 2 -5.71 18.82 -6.72
N GLU A 3 -6.83 19.00 -7.43
CA GLU A 3 -7.54 20.27 -7.56
C GLU A 3 -8.06 20.81 -6.21
N PHE A 4 -8.55 19.94 -5.35
CA PHE A 4 -9.05 20.30 -4.01
C PHE A 4 -7.95 20.95 -3.13
N VAL A 5 -6.71 20.46 -3.26
CA VAL A 5 -5.54 21.00 -2.53
C VAL A 5 -4.84 22.11 -3.33
N GLY A 6 -5.18 22.30 -4.60
CA GLY A 6 -4.56 23.28 -5.50
C GLY A 6 -3.13 22.91 -5.91
N VAL A 7 -2.82 21.62 -6.04
CA VAL A 7 -1.50 21.12 -6.46
C VAL A 7 -1.59 20.11 -7.60
N SER A 8 -0.47 19.82 -8.25
CA SER A 8 -0.44 18.80 -9.30
C SER A 8 -0.69 17.39 -8.75
N ALA A 9 -1.26 16.51 -9.58
CA ALA A 9 -1.41 15.09 -9.24
C ALA A 9 -0.05 14.43 -8.92
N MET A 10 1.04 14.88 -9.55
CA MET A 10 2.39 14.42 -9.29
C MET A 10 2.87 14.81 -7.87
N THR A 11 2.52 16.01 -7.40
CA THR A 11 2.82 16.47 -6.04
C THR A 11 2.07 15.65 -5.00
N VAL A 12 0.78 15.38 -5.22
CA VAL A 12 0.00 14.47 -4.37
C VAL A 12 0.62 13.07 -4.36
N SER A 13 0.96 12.54 -5.54
CA SER A 13 1.57 11.22 -5.67
C SER A 13 2.91 11.11 -4.96
N ARG A 14 3.71 12.19 -4.95
CA ARG A 14 4.96 12.28 -4.19
C ARG A 14 4.69 12.39 -2.69
N ALA A 15 3.76 13.22 -2.24
CA ALA A 15 3.41 13.33 -0.82
C ALA A 15 2.93 12.00 -0.23
N LEU A 16 2.20 11.19 -1.00
CA LEU A 16 1.72 9.87 -0.57
C LEU A 16 2.81 8.78 -0.59
N ARG A 17 3.82 8.86 -1.47
CA ARG A 17 4.90 7.85 -1.56
C ARG A 17 6.16 8.21 -0.77
N MET A 18 6.56 9.47 -0.83
CA MET A 18 7.79 10.05 -0.29
C MET A 18 7.45 11.33 0.47
N PRO A 19 6.68 11.24 1.57
CA PRO A 19 6.21 12.40 2.32
C PRO A 19 7.36 13.28 2.83
N GLU A 20 8.55 12.71 3.05
CA GLU A 20 9.76 13.42 3.47
C GLU A 20 10.33 14.36 2.41
N LYS A 21 9.94 14.20 1.13
CA LYS A 21 10.40 15.05 0.01
C LYS A 21 9.44 16.21 -0.28
N VAL A 22 8.41 16.40 0.52
CA VAL A 22 7.41 17.45 0.36
C VAL A 22 7.44 18.35 1.60
N ASN A 23 7.22 19.64 1.41
CA ASN A 23 7.13 20.61 2.52
C ASN A 23 6.10 20.09 3.56
N PRO A 24 6.45 20.03 4.86
CA PRO A 24 5.55 19.60 5.93
C PRO A 24 4.17 20.26 5.88
N GLU A 25 4.12 21.57 5.64
CA GLU A 25 2.85 22.31 5.60
C GLU A 25 1.94 21.85 4.44
N LEU A 26 2.55 21.54 3.29
CA LEU A 26 1.82 21.01 2.14
C LEU A 26 1.39 19.55 2.37
N ARG A 27 2.24 18.77 3.05
CA ARG A 27 1.90 17.40 3.45
C ARG A 27 0.68 17.39 4.36
N ASP A 28 0.62 18.24 5.37
CA ASP A 28 -0.50 18.30 6.32
C ASP A 28 -1.82 18.64 5.60
N ARG A 29 -1.78 19.58 4.63
CA ARG A 29 -2.93 19.90 3.79
C ARG A 29 -3.39 18.72 2.92
N ILE A 30 -2.44 17.95 2.38
CA ILE A 30 -2.71 16.75 1.60
C ILE A 30 -3.33 15.67 2.49
N ASP A 31 -2.78 15.43 3.68
CA ASP A 31 -3.28 14.43 4.63
C ASP A 31 -4.70 14.77 5.12
N ALA A 32 -4.98 16.05 5.39
CA ALA A 32 -6.34 16.52 5.72
C ALA A 32 -7.32 16.26 4.55
N ALA A 33 -6.90 16.53 3.31
CA ALA A 33 -7.72 16.28 2.14
C ALA A 33 -7.94 14.77 1.88
N VAL A 34 -6.94 13.91 2.13
CA VAL A 34 -7.11 12.44 2.07
C VAL A 34 -8.19 12.00 3.04
N SER A 35 -8.10 12.45 4.30
CA SER A 35 -9.06 12.08 5.34
C SER A 35 -10.46 12.58 5.03
N GLN A 36 -10.59 13.82 4.55
CA GLN A 36 -11.89 14.41 4.26
C GLN A 36 -12.57 13.81 3.03
N LEU A 37 -11.78 13.43 2.02
CA LEU A 37 -12.28 12.84 0.79
C LEU A 37 -12.41 11.30 0.86
N GLY A 38 -11.95 10.68 1.95
CA GLY A 38 -11.90 9.21 2.07
C GLY A 38 -11.06 8.55 0.97
N TYR A 39 -10.00 9.24 0.51
CA TYR A 39 -9.22 8.76 -0.64
C TYR A 39 -8.38 7.52 -0.27
N VAL A 40 -8.64 6.41 -0.95
CA VAL A 40 -7.85 5.17 -0.83
C VAL A 40 -7.03 4.97 -2.10
N PRO A 41 -5.69 4.88 -2.02
CA PRO A 41 -4.83 4.67 -3.20
C PRO A 41 -5.19 3.38 -3.95
N ASN A 42 -5.34 3.47 -5.27
CA ASN A 42 -5.53 2.29 -6.11
C ASN A 42 -4.19 1.55 -6.31
N LEU A 43 -4.07 0.39 -5.67
CA LEU A 43 -2.86 -0.43 -5.69
C LEU A 43 -2.55 -1.00 -7.08
N GLN A 44 -3.56 -1.37 -7.87
CA GLN A 44 -3.38 -1.92 -9.22
C GLN A 44 -2.81 -0.87 -10.17
N ALA A 45 -3.37 0.34 -10.13
CA ALA A 45 -2.85 1.48 -10.89
C ALA A 45 -1.43 1.86 -10.43
N ARG A 46 -1.14 1.74 -9.13
CA ARG A 46 0.18 1.99 -8.57
C ARG A 46 1.21 0.98 -9.10
N ASN A 47 0.89 -0.31 -9.05
CA ASN A 47 1.75 -1.41 -9.53
C ASN A 47 1.99 -1.30 -11.03
N LEU A 48 0.97 -0.96 -11.81
CA LEU A 48 1.09 -0.72 -13.25
C LEU A 48 2.07 0.42 -13.55
N ALA A 49 1.99 1.52 -12.79
CA ALA A 49 2.87 2.67 -12.95
C ALA A 49 4.31 2.41 -12.47
N SER A 50 4.53 1.51 -11.51
CA SER A 50 5.87 1.20 -10.98
C SER A 50 6.59 0.07 -11.72
N VAL A 51 5.93 -0.67 -12.63
CA VAL A 51 6.46 -1.90 -13.28
C VAL A 51 6.81 -3.02 -12.27
N HIS A 52 6.65 -2.75 -10.98
CA HIS A 52 6.98 -3.61 -9.86
C HIS A 52 5.78 -3.66 -8.92
N SER A 53 5.38 -4.88 -8.52
CA SER A 53 4.32 -5.11 -7.55
C SER A 53 4.90 -5.55 -6.21
N ASP A 54 4.46 -4.92 -5.12
CA ASP A 54 4.81 -5.34 -3.76
C ASP A 54 3.96 -6.56 -3.31
N LEU A 55 3.76 -7.57 -4.19
CA LEU A 55 2.93 -8.74 -3.89
C LEU A 55 3.81 -9.93 -3.53
N ILE A 56 3.57 -10.53 -2.36
CA ILE A 56 4.23 -11.78 -1.92
C ILE A 56 3.21 -12.92 -2.03
N LEU A 57 3.49 -13.90 -2.89
CA LEU A 57 2.68 -15.11 -3.01
C LEU A 57 3.28 -16.23 -2.16
N ALA A 58 2.52 -16.72 -1.17
CA ALA A 58 2.87 -17.90 -0.39
C ALA A 58 2.00 -19.10 -0.82
N VAL A 59 2.64 -20.17 -1.27
CA VAL A 59 1.96 -21.42 -1.65
C VAL A 59 2.13 -22.41 -0.50
N VAL A 60 1.01 -22.79 0.12
CA VAL A 60 0.97 -23.79 1.19
C VAL A 60 0.11 -24.98 0.77
N PRO A 61 0.50 -26.22 1.12
CA PRO A 61 -0.26 -27.42 0.73
C PRO A 61 -1.65 -27.47 1.39
N THR A 62 -1.80 -26.98 2.63
CA THR A 62 -3.10 -26.76 3.28
C THR A 62 -2.96 -25.81 4.46
N PHE A 63 -3.92 -24.90 4.65
CA PHE A 63 -3.93 -23.94 5.77
C PHE A 63 -4.01 -24.61 7.15
N SER A 64 -4.46 -25.86 7.21
CA SER A 64 -4.59 -26.63 8.45
C SER A 64 -3.34 -27.45 8.80
N SER A 65 -2.27 -27.35 8.02
CA SER A 65 -1.05 -28.13 8.27
C SER A 65 -0.29 -27.59 9.49
N PRO A 66 0.13 -28.45 10.43
CA PRO A 66 1.00 -28.05 11.53
C PRO A 66 2.28 -27.38 10.99
N GLY A 67 2.45 -26.08 11.28
CA GLY A 67 3.59 -25.29 10.80
C GLY A 67 3.23 -24.13 9.87
N VAL A 68 2.03 -24.10 9.27
CA VAL A 68 1.62 -22.96 8.42
C VAL A 68 1.37 -21.70 9.23
N LEU A 69 0.78 -21.83 10.43
CA LEU A 69 0.52 -20.70 11.32
C LEU A 69 1.80 -19.91 11.69
N PRO A 70 2.86 -20.51 12.27
CA PRO A 70 4.07 -19.77 12.61
C PRO A 70 4.79 -19.17 11.39
N VAL A 71 4.73 -19.83 10.23
CA VAL A 71 5.26 -19.28 8.97
C VAL A 71 4.44 -18.06 8.52
N SER A 72 3.11 -18.13 8.59
CA SER A 72 2.24 -17.00 8.24
C SER A 72 2.46 -15.79 9.15
N GLU A 73 2.65 -15.99 10.45
CA GLU A 73 2.96 -14.92 11.40
C GLU A 73 4.32 -14.28 11.12
N ALA A 74 5.34 -15.08 10.79
CA ALA A 74 6.66 -14.57 10.43
C ALA A 74 6.63 -13.75 9.12
N LEU A 75 5.83 -14.20 8.14
CA LEU A 75 5.61 -13.47 6.89
C LEU A 75 4.88 -12.15 7.14
N GLN A 76 3.81 -12.16 7.93
CA GLN A 76 3.05 -10.96 8.31
C GLN A 76 3.97 -9.93 8.99
N LYS A 77 4.77 -10.37 9.96
CA LYS A 77 5.73 -9.53 10.70
C LYS A 77 6.80 -8.92 9.80
N SER A 78 7.20 -9.61 8.74
CA SER A 78 8.17 -9.13 7.76
C SER A 78 7.54 -8.15 6.76
N ALA A 79 6.30 -8.39 6.36
CA ALA A 79 5.54 -7.54 5.45
C ALA A 79 5.20 -6.16 6.05
N ASP A 80 4.83 -6.12 7.33
CA ASP A 80 4.52 -4.88 8.06
C ASP A 80 5.72 -3.91 8.09
N ARG A 81 6.95 -4.46 8.07
CA ARG A 81 8.19 -3.66 8.13
C ARG A 81 8.54 -2.96 6.82
N THR A 82 7.95 -3.39 5.70
CA THR A 82 8.27 -2.90 4.35
C THR A 82 7.08 -2.16 3.70
N ARG A 83 5.97 -1.94 4.44
CA ARG A 83 4.73 -1.31 3.93
C ARG A 83 4.15 -2.08 2.73
N ILE A 84 4.26 -3.40 2.78
CA ILE A 84 3.75 -4.35 1.79
C ILE A 84 2.24 -4.49 2.01
N TYR A 85 1.46 -4.26 0.97
CA TYR A 85 0.01 -4.31 1.05
C TYR A 85 -0.45 -5.76 0.89
N HIS A 86 -1.16 -6.27 1.88
CA HIS A 86 -1.67 -7.64 1.93
C HIS A 86 -2.97 -7.73 1.13
N ASP A 87 -2.97 -8.56 0.10
CA ASP A 87 -4.16 -8.94 -0.65
C ASP A 87 -4.17 -10.47 -0.77
N VAL A 88 -5.22 -11.11 -0.25
CA VAL A 88 -5.31 -12.57 -0.17
C VAL A 88 -6.02 -13.08 -1.41
N TYR A 89 -5.25 -13.43 -2.43
CA TYR A 89 -5.78 -14.10 -3.62
C TYR A 89 -5.98 -15.58 -3.32
N GLY A 90 -7.24 -15.98 -3.12
CA GLY A 90 -7.62 -17.39 -3.09
C GLY A 90 -7.48 -18.00 -4.48
N ILE A 91 -6.58 -18.97 -4.64
CA ILE A 91 -6.54 -19.79 -5.85
C ILE A 91 -7.71 -20.79 -5.76
N ARG A 92 -8.79 -20.54 -6.49
CA ARG A 92 -9.81 -21.57 -6.75
C ARG A 92 -9.25 -22.49 -7.83
N ALA A 93 -8.97 -23.73 -7.46
CA ALA A 93 -8.76 -24.82 -8.41
C ALA A 93 -10.08 -25.21 -9.06
#